data_AF-A0A0D3E9A8-F1
#
_entry.id   AF-A0A0D3E9A8-F1
#
_cell.length_a   1.000
_cell.length_b   1.000
_cell.length_c   1.000
_cell.angle_alpha   90.00
_cell.angle_beta   90.00
_cell.angle_gamma   90.00
#
_symmetry.space_group_name_H-M   'P 1'
#
loop_
_entity.id
_entity.type
_entity.pdbx_description
1 polymer ?
#
loop_
_entity_poly.entity_id
_entity_poly.type
_entity_poly.pdbx_seq_one_letter_code
_entity_poly.pdbx_strand_id
1 'polypeptide(L)'
;MSTKATNDYKMRIINDTHELFYSFHRDEVPAESVIERCVVNFVPAHKQLPRGRGFIVREVYDTVSKKLWKLTDKDYAVAKQREIDLFVDKSLARLGDLPDL
;
A
#
# COMPACT_ATOMS: atom_id res chain seq x y z
N MET A 1 4.47 -25.90 16.26
CA MET A 1 3.41 -25.31 15.43
C MET A 1 3.90 -23.94 15.00
N SER A 2 4.33 -23.77 13.74
CA SER A 2 4.89 -22.51 13.26
C SER A 2 3.81 -21.76 12.47
N THR A 3 3.42 -20.60 12.97
CA THR A 3 2.42 -19.73 12.33
C THR A 3 3.12 -18.94 11.24
N LYS A 4 2.79 -19.21 9.98
CA LYS A 4 3.34 -18.53 8.80
C LYS A 4 2.75 -17.12 8.69
N ALA A 5 3.59 -16.12 8.46
CA ALA A 5 3.17 -14.79 8.05
C ALA A 5 3.74 -14.52 6.65
N THR A 6 2.89 -14.10 5.73
CA THR A 6 3.26 -13.68 4.38
C THR A 6 3.33 -12.16 4.39
N ASN A 7 4.47 -11.57 4.05
CA ASN A 7 4.57 -10.18 3.59
C ASN A 7 5.98 -9.96 3.06
N ASP A 8 6.10 -9.54 1.81
CA ASP A 8 7.31 -8.88 1.35
C ASP A 8 6.93 -7.63 0.57
N TYR A 9 7.23 -6.47 1.17
CA TYR A 9 6.99 -5.19 0.55
C TYR A 9 8.36 -4.65 0.15
N LYS A 10 8.61 -4.51 -1.15
CA LYS A 10 9.82 -3.85 -1.65
C LYS A 10 9.69 -2.34 -1.43
N MET A 11 10.08 -1.88 -0.24
CA MET A 11 9.93 -0.49 0.21
C MET A 11 11.06 0.41 -0.30
N ARG A 12 10.73 1.51 -0.99
CA ARG A 12 11.63 2.65 -1.23
C ARG A 12 10.97 3.91 -0.67
N ILE A 13 11.59 4.53 0.32
CA ILE A 13 11.17 5.82 0.88
C ILE A 13 11.56 6.92 -0.12
N ILE A 14 10.59 7.75 -0.53
CA ILE A 14 10.84 8.94 -1.34
C ILE A 14 10.46 10.16 -0.51
N ASN A 15 11.47 10.96 -0.13
CA ASN A 15 11.39 12.17 0.70
C ASN A 15 10.93 11.93 2.17
N ASP A 16 10.91 13.00 2.96
CA ASP A 16 10.46 13.06 4.38
C ASP A 16 8.94 12.83 4.54
N THR A 17 8.26 12.59 3.41
CA THR A 17 6.89 12.09 3.33
C THR A 17 6.95 10.59 3.52
N HIS A 18 6.26 10.04 4.51
CA HIS A 18 6.13 8.61 4.77
C HIS A 18 5.45 7.83 3.62
N GLU A 19 5.85 8.03 2.37
CA GLU A 19 5.25 7.45 1.18
C GLU A 19 6.00 6.18 0.75
N LEU A 20 5.22 5.18 0.34
CA LEU A 20 5.66 3.87 -0.09
C LEU A 20 4.99 3.52 -1.42
N PHE A 21 5.66 2.66 -2.17
CA PHE A 21 5.05 1.98 -3.31
C PHE A 21 4.66 0.56 -2.94
N TYR A 22 3.39 0.25 -3.08
CA TYR A 22 2.91 -1.13 -2.95
C TYR A 22 3.27 -1.91 -4.21
N SER A 23 3.52 -3.21 -4.11
CA SER A 23 3.70 -4.08 -5.27
C SER A 23 3.00 -5.42 -5.02
N PHE A 24 2.57 -6.10 -6.08
CA PHE A 24 2.00 -7.45 -5.98
C PHE A 24 3.06 -8.55 -5.80
N HIS A 25 4.33 -8.17 -5.63
CA HIS A 25 5.40 -9.09 -5.28
C HIS A 25 5.13 -9.69 -3.90
N ARG A 26 5.44 -10.98 -3.73
CA ARG A 26 5.28 -11.68 -2.47
C ARG A 26 6.45 -12.62 -2.30
N ASP A 27 7.08 -12.55 -1.13
CA ASP A 27 8.10 -13.51 -0.72
C ASP A 27 7.77 -14.10 0.63
N GLU A 28 8.43 -15.22 0.92
CA GLU A 28 8.38 -15.85 2.22
C GLU A 28 9.52 -15.30 3.08
N VAL A 29 9.14 -14.67 4.20
CA VAL A 29 10.09 -14.14 5.18
C VAL A 29 9.91 -14.87 6.52
N PRO A 30 10.98 -15.08 7.30
CA PRO A 30 10.86 -15.67 8.63
C PRO A 30 10.05 -14.77 9.58
N ALA A 31 9.25 -15.36 10.47
CA ALA A 31 8.42 -14.60 11.40
C ALA A 31 9.25 -13.78 12.40
N GLU A 32 10.44 -14.27 12.73
CA GLU A 32 11.45 -13.61 13.57
C GLU A 32 12.04 -12.35 12.92
N SER A 33 11.88 -12.15 11.61
CA SER A 33 12.32 -10.92 10.92
C SER A 33 11.34 -9.75 11.10
N VAL A 34 10.19 -9.97 11.74
CA VAL A 34 9.20 -8.92 12.00
C VAL A 34 9.69 -8.00 13.13
N ILE A 35 9.90 -6.73 12.81
CA ILE A 35 10.31 -5.70 13.79
C ILE A 35 9.09 -5.17 14.54
N GLU A 36 8.15 -4.56 13.81
CA GLU A 36 6.94 -3.97 14.38
C GLU A 36 5.79 -3.91 13.38
N ARG A 37 4.56 -3.80 13.89
CA ARG A 37 3.38 -3.52 13.05
C ARG A 37 3.33 -2.02 12.76
N CYS A 38 3.22 -1.66 11.48
CA CYS A 38 3.04 -0.27 11.07
C CYS A 38 1.65 -0.03 10.44
N VAL A 39 1.21 1.23 10.43
CA VAL A 39 -0.01 1.65 9.74
C VAL A 39 0.36 2.03 8.32
N VAL A 40 -0.38 1.49 7.35
CA VAL A 40 -0.27 1.86 5.93
C VAL A 40 -1.65 2.32 5.46
N ASN A 41 -1.69 3.51 4.88
CA ASN A 41 -2.89 4.15 4.38
C ASN A 41 -2.83 4.20 2.85
N PHE A 42 -3.76 3.50 2.20
CA PHE A 42 -3.94 3.58 0.75
C PHE A 42 -4.88 4.74 0.45
N VAL A 43 -4.34 5.79 -0.17
CA VAL A 43 -5.02 7.06 -0.39
C VAL A 43 -5.03 7.35 -1.88
N PRO A 44 -6.20 7.44 -2.53
CA PRO A 44 -6.28 7.83 -3.93
C PRO A 44 -5.57 9.16 -4.19
N ALA A 45 -4.91 9.30 -5.35
CA ALA A 45 -4.10 10.47 -5.67
C ALA A 45 -4.89 11.80 -5.72
N HIS A 46 -6.21 11.75 -5.88
CA HIS A 46 -7.10 12.93 -5.88
C HIS A 46 -7.54 13.37 -4.47
N LYS A 47 -7.17 12.62 -3.42
CA LYS A 47 -7.50 12.91 -2.02
C LYS A 47 -6.32 13.58 -1.31
N GLN A 48 -6.59 14.48 -0.37
CA GLN A 48 -5.57 15.06 0.50
C GLN A 48 -4.89 13.99 1.36
N LEU A 49 -3.65 14.27 1.77
CA LEU A 49 -2.92 13.37 2.66
C LEU A 49 -3.53 13.39 4.07
N PRO A 50 -3.68 12.24 4.73
CA PRO A 50 -4.11 12.19 6.12
C PRO A 50 -3.07 12.88 7.01
N ARG A 51 -3.54 13.62 8.01
CA ARG A 51 -2.68 14.15 9.08
C ARG A 51 -2.45 13.04 10.11
N GLY A 52 -1.21 12.68 10.38
CA GLY A 52 -0.88 11.73 11.45
C GLY A 52 0.30 10.82 11.15
N ARG A 53 0.48 9.80 11.99
CA ARG A 53 1.53 8.79 11.85
C ARG A 53 1.10 7.67 10.91
N GLY A 54 2.07 7.09 10.22
CA GLY A 54 1.88 5.94 9.34
C GLY A 54 2.35 6.24 7.92
N PHE A 55 2.47 5.18 7.14
CA PHE A 55 2.86 5.28 5.75
C PHE A 55 1.66 5.54 4.84
N ILE A 56 1.93 6.10 3.68
CA ILE A 56 0.97 6.45 2.64
C ILE A 56 1.35 5.67 1.38
N VAL A 57 0.37 5.07 0.73
CA VAL A 57 0.51 4.48 -0.60
C VAL A 57 -0.47 5.18 -1.53
N ARG A 58 0.04 5.78 -2.61
CA ARG A 58 -0.76 6.38 -3.68
C ARG A 58 -0.56 5.71 -5.04
N GLU A 59 0.47 4.89 -5.13
CA GLU A 59 0.90 4.24 -6.37
C GLU A 59 1.32 2.80 -6.11
N VAL A 60 1.13 1.97 -7.14
CA VAL A 60 1.52 0.58 -7.21
C VAL A 60 2.69 0.44 -8.17
N TYR A 61 3.78 -0.14 -7.70
CA TYR A 61 4.93 -0.49 -8.50
C TYR A 61 4.76 -1.87 -9.13
N ASP A 62 4.73 -1.91 -10.47
CA ASP A 62 4.81 -3.14 -11.24
C ASP A 62 6.29 -3.54 -11.39
N THR A 63 6.68 -4.65 -10.74
CA THR A 63 8.04 -5.16 -10.77
C THR A 63 8.46 -5.75 -12.11
N VAL A 64 7.49 -6.18 -12.94
CA VAL A 64 7.74 -6.76 -14.26
C VAL A 64 7.96 -5.65 -15.28
N SER A 65 7.04 -4.69 -15.35
CA SER A 65 7.16 -3.58 -16.31
C SER A 65 8.02 -2.41 -15.82
N LYS A 66 8.41 -2.41 -14.53
CA LYS A 66 9.13 -1.32 -13.84
C LYS A 66 8.41 0.03 -13.96
N LYS A 67 7.08 0.02 -13.82
CA LYS A 67 6.23 1.22 -13.92
C LYS A 67 5.47 1.45 -12.61
N LEU A 68 5.13 2.72 -12.37
CA LEU A 68 4.23 3.13 -11.30
C LEU A 68 2.84 3.39 -11.90
N TRP A 69 1.83 2.87 -11.21
CA TRP A 69 0.43 2.97 -11.59
C TRP A 69 -0.35 3.55 -10.42
N LYS A 70 -1.35 4.39 -10.68
CA LYS A 70 -2.19 4.95 -9.61
C LYS A 70 -3.12 3.86 -9.08
N LEU A 71 -3.58 4.00 -7.84
CA LEU A 71 -4.57 3.09 -7.25
C LEU A 71 -5.88 3.02 -8.07
N THR A 72 -6.23 4.12 -8.75
CA THR A 72 -7.47 4.26 -9.51
C THR A 72 -7.33 3.92 -11.00
N ASP A 73 -6.13 3.57 -11.47
CA ASP A 73 -5.94 3.17 -12.86
C ASP A 73 -6.68 1.84 -13.12
N LYS A 74 -7.45 1.75 -14.20
CA LYS A 74 -8.33 0.59 -14.47
C LYS A 74 -7.65 -0.55 -15.22
N ASP A 75 -6.34 -0.47 -15.43
CA ASP A 75 -5.59 -1.40 -16.27
C ASP A 75 -5.09 -2.64 -15.50
N TYR A 76 -5.45 -2.79 -14.22
CA TYR A 76 -5.11 -3.98 -13.46
C TYR A 76 -6.02 -5.17 -13.79
N ALA A 77 -5.45 -6.38 -13.71
CA ALA A 77 -6.25 -7.59 -13.68
C ALA A 77 -7.30 -7.52 -12.55
N VAL A 78 -8.50 -8.04 -12.77
CA VAL A 78 -9.65 -7.91 -11.85
C VAL A 78 -9.30 -8.28 -10.39
N ALA A 79 -8.52 -9.33 -10.17
CA ALA A 79 -8.09 -9.74 -8.83
C ALA A 79 -7.19 -8.70 -8.15
N LYS A 80 -6.27 -8.09 -8.91
CA LYS A 80 -5.36 -7.04 -8.44
C LYS A 80 -6.11 -5.74 -8.11
N GLN A 81 -7.08 -5.36 -8.96
CA GLN A 81 -7.93 -4.21 -8.69
C GLN A 81 -8.73 -4.41 -7.40
N ARG A 82 -9.36 -5.58 -7.21
CA ARG A 82 -10.11 -5.89 -5.98
C ARG A 82 -9.25 -5.83 -4.72
N GLU A 83 -7.99 -6.25 -4.79
CA GLU A 83 -7.04 -6.15 -3.68
C GLU A 83 -6.73 -4.68 -3.34
N ILE A 84 -6.49 -3.85 -4.37
CA ILE A 84 -6.30 -2.41 -4.21
C ILE A 84 -7.55 -1.75 -3.59
N ASP A 85 -8.73 -2.03 -4.15
CA ASP A 85 -9.99 -1.46 -3.68
C ASP A 85 -10.23 -1.80 -2.20
N LEU A 86 -9.97 -3.05 -1.80
CA LEU A 86 -10.07 -3.47 -0.40
C LEU A 86 -9.12 -2.70 0.52
N PHE A 87 -7.90 -2.39 0.07
CA PHE A 87 -6.96 -1.61 0.86
C PHE A 87 -7.37 -0.14 0.98
N VAL A 88 -7.90 0.43 -0.10
CA VAL A 88 -8.47 1.79 -0.11
C VAL A 88 -9.65 1.86 0.85
N ASP A 89 -10.62 0.95 0.74
CA ASP A 89 -11.81 0.92 1.60
C ASP A 89 -11.43 0.79 3.09
N LYS A 90 -10.51 -0.11 3.42
CA LYS A 90 -10.00 -0.26 4.80
C LYS A 90 -9.30 1.00 5.31
N SER A 91 -8.61 1.72 4.43
CA SER A 91 -7.90 2.95 4.80
C SER A 91 -8.87 4.10 5.01
N LEU A 92 -9.84 4.29 4.11
CA LEU A 92 -10.88 5.30 4.24
C LEU A 92 -11.80 5.04 5.44
N ALA A 93 -12.17 3.78 5.71
CA ALA A 93 -12.95 3.43 6.89
C ALA A 93 -12.24 3.81 8.21
N ARG A 94 -10.90 3.81 8.22
CA ARG A 94 -10.08 4.20 9.38
C ARG A 94 -9.87 5.72 9.46
N LEU A 95 -9.63 6.37 8.33
CA LEU A 95 -9.27 7.78 8.25
C LEU A 95 -10.49 8.71 8.26
N GLY A 96 -11.66 8.18 7.94
CA GLY A 96 -12.83 8.98 7.60
C GLY A 96 -12.75 9.53 6.18
N ASP A 97 -13.68 10.44 5.85
CA ASP A 97 -13.65 11.10 4.55
C ASP A 97 -12.48 12.07 4.47
N LEU A 98 -11.67 11.91 3.42
CA LEU A 98 -10.56 12.80 3.13
C LEU A 98 -11.03 13.83 2.11
N PRO A 99 -10.74 15.13 2.29
CA PRO A 99 -11.06 16.14 1.30
C PRO A 99 -10.38 15.85 -0.04
N ASP A 100 -11.05 16.20 -1.13
CA ASP A 100 -10.41 16.19 -2.45
C ASP A 100 -9.37 17.31 -2.56
N LEU A 101 -8.41 17.16 -3.49
CA LEU A 101 -7.36 18.13 -3.81
C LEU A 101 -7.85 19.22 -4.78
#